data_AF-D4CA40-F1
#
_entry.id   AF-D4CA40-F1
#
_cell.length_a   1.000
_cell.length_b   1.000
_cell.length_c   1.000
_cell.angle_alpha   90.00
_cell.angle_beta   90.00
_cell.angle_gamma   90.00
#
_symmetry.space_group_name_H-M   'P 1'
#
loop_
_entity.id
_entity.type
_entity.pdbx_description
1 polymer ?
#
loop_
_entity_poly.entity_id
_entity_poly.type
_entity_poly.pdbx_seq_one_letter_code
_entity_poly.pdbx_strand_id
1 'polypeptide(L)' 'MFNTEAIICSENGVWTARACCPTVQKAESVRAGFIDPVRQINMFADLYREGKDLVIEGPDRETVEKIADILNHAAWDQKD' A
#
# COMPACT_ATOMS: atom_id res chain seq x y z
N MET A 1 4.19 -3.23 -8.09
CA MET A 1 2.84 -3.73 -7.78
C MET A 1 2.93 -4.54 -6.50
N PHE A 2 1.96 -4.45 -5.60
CA PHE A 2 1.98 -5.24 -4.36
C PHE A 2 1.79 -6.72 -4.68
N ASN A 3 2.66 -7.58 -4.13
CA ASN A 3 2.49 -9.02 -4.20
C ASN A 3 1.74 -9.50 -2.95
N THR A 4 0.47 -9.85 -3.11
CA THR A 4 -0.39 -10.33 -2.01
C THR A 4 0.04 -11.70 -1.46
N GLU A 5 0.76 -12.50 -2.25
CA GLU A 5 1.35 -13.75 -1.77
C GLU A 5 2.54 -13.51 -0.82
N ALA A 6 3.16 -12.33 -0.89
CA ALA A 6 4.30 -11.95 -0.06
C ALA A 6 3.90 -11.17 1.21
N ILE A 7 2.61 -11.16 1.58
CA ILE A 7 2.16 -10.51 2.81
C ILE A 7 2.64 -11.34 4.01
N ILE A 8 3.34 -10.68 4.91
CA ILE A 8 3.91 -11.28 6.12
C ILE A 8 3.21 -10.74 7.36
N CYS A 9 3.14 -11.56 8.40
CA CYS A 9 2.70 -11.14 9.74
C CYS A 9 3.95 -11.03 10.63
N SER A 10 4.18 -9.86 11.22
CA SER A 10 5.28 -9.64 12.17
C SER A 10 4.94 -10.16 13.57
N GLU A 11 5.94 -10.30 14.43
CA GLU A 11 5.79 -10.85 15.79
C GLU A 11 4.82 -10.05 16.67
N ASN A 12 4.59 -8.77 16.36
CA ASN A 12 3.62 -7.90 17.02
C ASN A 12 2.18 -8.04 16.46
N GLY A 13 1.94 -8.96 15.52
CA GLY A 13 0.63 -9.21 14.94
C GLY A 13 0.23 -8.26 13.80
N VAL A 14 1.14 -7.40 13.32
CA VAL A 14 0.89 -6.50 12.19
C VAL A 14 1.10 -7.24 10.88
N TRP A 15 0.16 -7.09 9.96
CA TRP A 15 0.28 -7.64 8.60
C TRP A 15 0.86 -6.59 7.68
N THR A 16 1.86 -6.98 6.89
CA THR A 16 2.62 -6.05 6.05
C THR A 16 2.66 -6.52 4.60
N ALA A 17 2.37 -5.61 3.67
CA ALA A 17 2.64 -5.78 2.24
C ALA A 17 3.62 -4.71 1.76
N ARG A 18 4.48 -5.09 0.80
CA ARG A 18 5.46 -4.17 0.20
C ARG A 18 5.39 -4.17 -1.32
N ALA A 19 5.53 -2.99 -1.91
CA ALA A 19 5.69 -2.82 -3.35
C ALA A 19 6.84 -1.87 -3.66
N CYS A 20 7.80 -2.32 -4.46
CA CYS A 20 8.89 -1.47 -4.92
C CYS A 20 8.41 -0.57 -6.08
N CYS A 21 8.67 0.74 -5.98
CA CYS A 21 8.45 1.70 -7.06
C CYS A 21 9.76 2.00 -7.82
N PRO A 22 9.68 2.44 -9.09
CA PRO A 22 10.88 2.82 -9.86
C PRO A 22 11.68 3.96 -9.22
N THR A 23 10.98 4.93 -8.63
CA THR A 23 11.54 6.13 -8.00
C THR A 23 10.83 6.47 -6.69
N VAL A 24 11.52 7.23 -5.83
CA VAL A 24 10.95 7.77 -4.59
C VAL A 24 9.78 8.69 -4.89
N GLN A 25 9.88 9.49 -5.96
CA GLN A 25 8.82 10.40 -6.40
C GLN A 25 7.56 9.65 -6.82
N LYS A 26 7.70 8.49 -7.48
CA LYS A 26 6.53 7.68 -7.84
C LYS A 26 5.90 7.04 -6.60
N ALA A 27 6.71 6.53 -5.67
CA ALA A 27 6.20 6.02 -4.38
C ALA A 27 5.42 7.11 -3.63
N GLU A 28 5.98 8.32 -3.55
CA GLU A 28 5.34 9.47 -2.91
C GLU A 28 4.07 9.91 -3.64
N SER A 29 4.08 9.96 -4.97
CA SER A 29 2.90 10.32 -5.79
C SER A 29 1.76 9.32 -5.61
N VAL A 30 2.06 8.02 -5.58
CA VAL A 30 1.07 6.99 -5.28
C VAL A 30 0.57 7.20 -3.86
N ARG A 31 1.45 7.26 -2.85
CA ARG A 31 1.09 7.48 -1.44
C ARG A 31 0.16 8.70 -1.25
N ALA A 32 0.52 9.86 -1.81
CA ALA A 32 -0.26 11.09 -1.71
C ALA A 32 -1.66 10.95 -2.33
N GLY A 33 -1.77 10.23 -3.45
CA GLY A 33 -3.05 9.97 -4.12
C GLY A 33 -4.07 9.18 -3.28
N PHE A 34 -3.66 8.56 -2.17
CA PHE A 34 -4.55 7.81 -1.27
C PHE A 34 -4.57 8.33 0.18
N ILE A 35 -3.90 9.44 0.47
CA ILE A 35 -3.87 10.06 1.81
C ILE A 35 -4.61 11.40 1.85
N ASP A 36 -4.91 12.00 0.70
CA ASP A 36 -5.81 13.17 0.63
C ASP A 36 -7.25 12.80 1.09
N PRO A 37 -8.06 13.77 1.56
CA PRO A 37 -9.15 13.58 2.53
C PRO A 37 -10.36 12.75 2.04
N VAL A 38 -10.31 12.22 0.82
CA VAL A 38 -11.40 11.48 0.17
C VAL A 38 -11.14 9.97 0.10
N ARG A 39 -9.92 9.47 0.36
CA ARG A 39 -9.59 8.03 0.28
C ARG A 39 -9.18 7.45 1.62
N GLN A 40 -10.15 6.84 2.30
CA GLN A 40 -10.14 6.35 3.68
C GLN A 40 -9.26 5.09 3.90
N ILE A 41 -8.03 5.03 3.40
CA ILE A 41 -7.12 3.92 3.76
C ILE A 41 -6.73 4.02 5.25
N ASN A 42 -6.51 5.25 5.72
CA ASN A 42 -5.99 5.57 7.06
C ASN A 42 -6.90 5.16 8.24
N MET A 43 -8.12 4.70 8.00
CA MET A 43 -9.00 4.16 9.05
C MET A 43 -8.78 2.67 9.31
N PHE A 44 -8.19 1.94 8.35
CA PHE A 44 -8.10 0.48 8.38
C PHE A 44 -6.66 -0.03 8.29
N ALA A 45 -5.74 0.73 7.68
CA ALA A 45 -4.33 0.40 7.57
C ALA A 45 -3.49 1.66 7.40
N ASP A 46 -2.22 1.56 7.76
CA ASP A 46 -1.21 2.56 7.46
C ASP A 46 -0.67 2.35 6.05
N LEU A 47 -0.54 3.44 5.30
CA LEU A 47 0.12 3.47 3.99
C LEU A 47 1.24 4.50 4.02
N TYR A 48 2.48 4.04 3.92
CA TYR A 48 3.64 4.91 3.95
C TYR A 48 4.71 4.45 2.96
N ARG A 49 5.80 5.22 2.85
CA ARG A 49 6.93 4.88 2.00
C ARG A 49 8.20 4.65 2.82
N GLU A 50 9.02 3.74 2.35
CA GLU A 50 10.39 3.54 2.80
C GLU A 50 11.32 3.63 1.59
N GLY A 51 11.93 4.80 1.40
CA GLY A 51 12.67 5.09 0.18
C GLY A 51 11.79 4.95 -1.06
N LYS A 52 12.07 3.93 -1.88
CA LYS A 52 11.32 3.61 -3.10
C LYS A 52 10.16 2.63 -2.86
N ASP A 53 10.08 2.03 -1.69
CA ASP A 53 9.05 1.06 -1.38
C ASP A 53 7.80 1.75 -0.84
N LEU A 54 6.63 1.27 -1.25
CA LEU A 54 5.37 1.50 -0.57
C LEU A 54 5.11 0.35 0.38
N VAL A 55 4.67 0.68 1.58
CA VAL A 55 4.38 -0.28 2.64
C VAL A 55 2.95 -0.07 3.10
N ILE A 56 2.20 -1.17 3.20
CA ILE A 56 0.88 -1.24 3.82
C ILE A 56 1.03 -2.03 5.10
N GLU A 57 0.58 -1.47 6.22
CA GLU A 57 0.52 -2.16 7.51
C GLU A 57 -0.91 -2.17 8.04
N GLY A 58 -1.44 -3.34 8.38
CA GLY A 58 -2.82 -3.49 8.84
C GLY A 58 -2.97 -4.51 9.96
N PRO A 59 -4.15 -4.53 10.63
CA PRO A 59 -4.41 -5.41 11.77
C PRO A 59 -4.62 -6.87 11.37
N ASP A 60 -4.98 -7.13 10.12
CA ASP A 60 -5.27 -8.46 9.60
C ASP A 60 -4.88 -8.58 8.11
N ARG A 61 -4.69 -9.82 7.65
CA ARG A 61 -4.28 -10.13 6.29
C ARG A 61 -5.29 -9.63 5.25
N GLU A 62 -6.58 -9.79 5.52
CA GLU A 62 -7.65 -9.47 4.57
C GLU A 62 -7.70 -7.97 4.27
N THR A 63 -7.56 -7.14 5.31
CA THR A 63 -7.46 -5.68 5.19
C THR A 63 -6.27 -5.27 4.32
N VAL A 64 -5.10 -5.86 4.55
CA VAL A 64 -3.89 -5.58 3.76
C VAL A 64 -4.04 -6.05 2.31
N GLU A 65 -4.63 -7.22 2.08
CA GLU A 65 -4.92 -7.75 0.74
C GLU A 65 -5.87 -6.83 -0.04
N LYS A 66 -6.98 -6.41 0.57
CA LYS A 66 -7.95 -5.50 -0.07
C LYS A 66 -7.33 -4.17 -0.44
N ILE A 67 -6.50 -3.60 0.44
CA ILE A 67 -5.85 -2.32 0.19
C ILE A 67 -4.77 -2.46 -0.89
N ALA A 68 -4.00 -3.54 -0.86
CA ALA A 68 -3.05 -3.87 -1.92
C ALA A 68 -3.74 -4.00 -3.28
N ASP A 69 -4.90 -4.65 -3.33
CA ASP A 69 -5.71 -4.81 -4.54
C ASP A 69 -6.24 -3.47 -5.07
N ILE A 70 -6.81 -2.63 -4.20
CA ILE A 70 -7.24 -1.25 -4.55
C ILE A 70 -6.07 -0.45 -5.13
N LEU A 71 -4.90 -0.51 -4.50
CA LEU A 71 -3.70 0.22 -4.95
C LEU A 71 -3.18 -0.32 -6.29
N ASN A 72 -3.22 -1.63 -6.48
CA ASN A 72 -2.82 -2.30 -7.71
C ASN A 72 -3.74 -1.91 -8.88
N HIS A 73 -5.06 -1.88 -8.67
CA HIS A 73 -6.05 -1.48 -9.67
C HIS A 73 -6.01 0.01 -9.97
N ALA A 74 -5.92 0.87 -8.95
CA ALA A 74 -5.85 2.31 -9.16
C ALA A 74 -4.54 2.76 -9.83
N ALA A 75 -3.46 1.98 -9.72
CA ALA A 75 -2.23 2.20 -10.47
C ALA A 75 -2.36 1.81 -11.97
N TRP A 76 -3.32 0.97 -12.34
CA TRP A 76 -3.60 0.60 -13.74
C TRP A 76 -4.47 1.62 -14.47
N ASP A 77 -5.37 2.30 -13.75
CA ASP A 77 -6.21 3.37 -14.32
C ASP A 77 -5.45 4.68 -14.57
N GLN A 78 -4.17 4.77 -14.16
CA GLN A 78 -3.26 5.87 -14.54
C GLN A 78 -2.39 5.54 -15.76
N LYS A 79 -2.87 4.68 -16.66
CA LYS A 79 -2.30 4.56 -18.01
C LYS A 79 -2.87 5.67 -18.90
N ASP A 80 -2.11 6.75 -19.03
CA ASP A 80 -2.09 7.55 -20.26
C ASP A 80 -1.61 6.69 -21.45
#